data_AF-A0A117LQV8-F1
#
_entry.id   AF-A0A117LQV8-F1
#
_cell.length_a   1.000
_cell.length_b   1.000
_cell.length_c   1.000
_cell.angle_alpha   90.00
_cell.angle_beta   90.00
_cell.angle_gamma   90.00
#
_symmetry.space_group_name_H-M   'P 1'
#
loop_
_entity.id
_entity.type
_entity.pdbx_description
1 polymer ?
#
loop_
_entity_poly.entity_id
_entity_poly.type
_entity_poly.pdbx_seq_one_letter_code
_entity_poly.pdbx_strand_id
1 'polypeptide(L)'
;MKSLIRPGDLKGSLTHQVRHKKLVSIADIPPRRPFDYKKLHDERMQSIITSVTSRRGIGELGTPDEIPPIVKKVLFGGLYPSALRMLDARYPIRIKGKTYDPDTIQKQFSKVILAVNIPEYRPIIYLRTRNKKEYLKMVPNRAGGFKFESRRTPHMAGFFLWLESVQPSLGAELTRELLDAFPAIHVPEAAAVGKP
;
A
#
# COMPACT_ATOMS: atom_id res chain seq x y z
N MET A 1 -25.23 4.33 35.22
CA MET A 1 -25.41 3.25 34.21
C MET A 1 -24.06 2.76 33.66
N LYS A 2 -23.22 2.12 34.48
CA LYS A 2 -22.01 1.40 34.05
C LYS A 2 -21.93 0.09 34.84
N SER A 3 -22.67 -0.94 34.44
CA SER A 3 -22.51 -2.30 35.02
C SER A 3 -23.28 -3.41 34.28
N LEU A 4 -23.42 -3.35 32.96
CA LEU A 4 -24.24 -4.34 32.22
C LEU A 4 -23.45 -5.41 31.46
N ILE A 5 -22.14 -5.51 31.62
CA ILE A 5 -21.38 -6.62 31.04
C ILE A 5 -20.45 -7.18 32.11
N ARG A 6 -20.73 -8.42 32.53
CA ARG A 6 -19.92 -9.17 33.51
C ARG A 6 -18.86 -10.00 32.77
N PRO A 7 -17.71 -10.30 33.38
CA PRO A 7 -16.67 -11.14 32.76
C PRO A 7 -17.14 -12.56 32.36
N GLY A 8 -18.27 -13.04 32.92
CA GLY A 8 -18.91 -14.29 32.54
C GLY A 8 -19.62 -14.24 31.17
N ASP A 9 -20.03 -13.05 30.72
CA ASP A 9 -20.69 -12.87 29.41
C ASP A 9 -19.69 -13.00 28.24
N LEU A 10 -18.39 -12.95 28.56
CA LEU A 10 -17.28 -13.15 27.61
C LEU A 10 -16.74 -14.58 27.62
N LYS A 11 -17.20 -15.44 28.54
CA LYS A 11 -16.78 -16.85 28.58
C LYS A 11 -17.56 -17.66 27.55
N GLY A 12 -16.99 -17.69 26.35
CA GLY A 12 -17.20 -18.75 25.37
C GLY A 12 -18.63 -18.86 24.87
N SER A 13 -18.87 -18.31 23.67
CA SER A 13 -19.86 -18.94 22.80
C SER A 13 -19.40 -20.39 22.60
N LEU A 14 -19.94 -21.31 23.40
CA LEU A 14 -20.19 -22.65 22.92
C LEU A 14 -21.14 -22.43 21.77
N THR A 15 -20.56 -22.25 20.58
CA THR A 15 -21.29 -22.27 19.33
C THR A 15 -22.13 -23.53 19.38
N HIS A 16 -23.44 -23.37 19.60
CA HIS A 16 -24.36 -24.44 19.32
C HIS A 16 -24.11 -24.76 17.85
N GLN A 17 -23.39 -25.85 17.57
CA GLN A 17 -23.11 -26.26 16.21
C GLN A 17 -24.48 -26.52 15.60
N VAL A 18 -25.00 -25.54 14.86
CA VAL A 18 -26.20 -25.72 14.07
C VAL A 18 -25.82 -26.84 13.10
N ARG A 19 -26.29 -28.06 13.37
CA ARG A 19 -26.05 -29.21 12.51
C ARG A 19 -27.25 -29.30 11.58
N HIS A 20 -27.11 -28.76 10.38
CA HIS A 20 -28.14 -28.80 9.36
C HIS A 20 -27.61 -29.58 8.16
N LYS A 21 -28.42 -30.45 7.57
CA LYS A 21 -28.02 -31.31 6.44
C LYS A 21 -27.51 -30.54 5.21
N LYS A 22 -27.84 -29.26 5.10
CA LYS A 22 -27.38 -28.35 4.02
C LYS A 22 -26.19 -27.45 4.43
N LEU A 23 -25.66 -27.57 5.65
CA LEU A 23 -24.45 -26.85 6.03
C LEU A 23 -23.25 -27.56 5.40
N VAL A 24 -22.54 -26.82 4.57
CA VAL A 24 -21.30 -27.24 3.91
C VAL A 24 -20.23 -26.25 4.34
N SER A 25 -19.00 -26.73 4.61
CA SER A 25 -17.91 -25.81 4.92
C SER A 25 -17.63 -24.94 3.71
N ILE A 26 -17.35 -23.65 3.94
CA ILE A 26 -16.88 -22.77 2.86
C ILE A 26 -15.59 -23.31 2.22
N ALA A 27 -14.78 -24.05 2.98
CA ALA A 27 -13.56 -24.69 2.48
C ALA A 27 -13.84 -25.86 1.51
N ASP A 28 -15.04 -26.45 1.56
CA ASP A 28 -15.44 -27.58 0.71
C ASP A 28 -16.07 -27.10 -0.62
N ILE A 29 -16.29 -25.79 -0.78
CA ILE A 29 -16.85 -25.21 -1.99
C ILE A 29 -15.67 -24.66 -2.83
N PRO A 30 -15.19 -25.39 -3.84
CA PRO A 30 -14.10 -24.89 -4.66
C PRO A 30 -14.55 -23.66 -5.47
N PRO A 31 -13.72 -22.62 -5.59
CA PRO A 31 -14.02 -21.52 -6.49
C PRO A 31 -14.08 -22.03 -7.93
N ARG A 32 -15.07 -21.57 -8.70
CA ARG A 32 -15.25 -21.93 -10.13
C ARG A 32 -13.99 -21.73 -10.98
N ARG A 33 -13.16 -20.76 -10.60
CA ARG A 33 -11.86 -20.46 -11.20
C ARG A 33 -10.88 -20.16 -10.06
N PRO A 34 -10.11 -21.15 -9.58
CA PRO A 34 -9.09 -20.89 -8.57
C PRO A 34 -7.99 -20.02 -9.19
N PHE A 35 -7.49 -19.06 -8.42
CA PHE A 35 -6.34 -18.26 -8.80
C PHE A 35 -5.48 -17.99 -7.56
N ASP A 36 -4.16 -17.97 -7.77
CA ASP A 36 -3.22 -17.56 -6.73
C ASP A 36 -2.99 -16.06 -6.85
N TYR A 37 -3.62 -15.30 -5.95
CA TYR A 37 -3.48 -13.84 -5.92
C TYR A 37 -2.04 -13.39 -5.67
N LYS A 38 -1.28 -14.12 -4.83
CA LYS A 38 0.09 -13.75 -4.50
C LYS A 38 0.99 -13.94 -5.72
N LYS A 39 0.85 -15.07 -6.41
CA LYS A 39 1.59 -15.34 -7.65
C LYS A 39 1.33 -14.25 -8.70
N LEU A 40 0.05 -13.93 -8.95
CA LEU A 40 -0.33 -12.88 -9.90
C LEU A 40 0.19 -11.49 -9.48
N HIS A 41 0.16 -11.19 -8.18
CA HIS A 41 0.73 -9.96 -7.66
C HIS A 41 2.23 -9.87 -7.91
N ASP A 42 2.97 -10.93 -7.58
CA ASP A 42 4.43 -10.95 -7.68
C ASP A 42 4.88 -10.90 -9.14
N GLU A 43 4.20 -11.61 -10.04
CA GLU A 43 4.41 -11.51 -11.49
C GLU A 43 4.24 -10.07 -11.99
N ARG A 44 3.16 -9.40 -11.56
CA ARG A 44 2.92 -7.99 -11.92
C ARG A 44 3.97 -7.06 -11.33
N MET A 45 4.38 -7.28 -10.08
CA MET A 45 5.45 -6.52 -9.44
C MET A 45 6.76 -6.62 -10.22
N GLN A 46 7.16 -7.84 -10.60
CA GLN A 46 8.38 -8.07 -11.37
C GLN A 46 8.32 -7.46 -12.76
N SER A 47 7.17 -7.57 -13.45
CA SER A 47 6.94 -6.92 -14.74
C SER A 47 7.10 -5.39 -14.64
N ILE A 48 6.54 -4.76 -13.61
CA ILE A 48 6.68 -3.31 -13.39
C ILE A 48 8.15 -2.94 -13.13
N ILE A 49 8.82 -3.65 -12.22
CA ILE A 49 10.23 -3.41 -11.89
C ILE A 49 11.08 -3.53 -13.15
N THR A 50 10.92 -4.60 -13.93
CA THR A 50 11.67 -4.85 -15.16
C THR A 50 11.47 -3.73 -16.20
N SER A 51 10.26 -3.24 -16.35
CA SER A 51 9.94 -2.18 -17.31
C SER A 51 10.57 -0.84 -16.91
N VAL A 52 10.57 -0.55 -15.60
CA VAL A 52 11.18 0.66 -15.03
C VAL A 52 12.71 0.62 -15.15
N THR A 53 13.34 -0.49 -14.76
CA THR A 53 14.80 -0.63 -14.80
C THR A 53 15.35 -0.70 -16.23
N SER A 54 14.57 -1.21 -17.18
CA SER A 54 14.95 -1.28 -18.60
C SER A 54 14.81 0.06 -19.36
N ARG A 55 14.42 1.15 -18.68
CA ARG A 55 14.17 2.49 -19.26
C ARG A 55 13.13 2.52 -20.39
N ARG A 56 12.32 1.47 -20.56
CA ARG A 56 11.20 1.44 -21.53
C ARG A 56 9.99 2.25 -21.04
N GLY A 57 10.02 2.68 -19.78
CA GLY A 57 8.96 3.49 -19.18
C GLY A 57 7.68 2.69 -18.93
N ILE A 58 6.68 3.35 -18.32
CA ILE A 58 5.39 2.72 -17.98
C ILE A 58 4.46 2.63 -19.21
N GLY A 59 4.82 3.25 -20.33
CA GLY A 59 4.01 3.24 -21.56
C GLY A 59 3.69 1.84 -22.07
N GLU A 60 4.65 0.90 -22.00
CA GLU A 60 4.44 -0.51 -22.39
C GLU A 60 3.64 -1.31 -21.34
N LEU A 61 3.59 -0.87 -20.08
CA LEU A 61 2.78 -1.51 -19.04
C LEU A 61 1.30 -1.15 -19.14
N GLY A 62 0.98 -0.05 -19.83
CA GLY A 62 -0.36 0.49 -19.98
C GLY A 62 -1.21 -0.18 -21.07
N THR A 63 -0.66 -1.11 -21.85
CA THR A 63 -1.48 -1.93 -22.77
C THR A 63 -2.46 -2.75 -21.94
N PRO A 64 -3.78 -2.49 -22.06
CA PRO A 64 -4.77 -3.21 -21.28
C PRO A 64 -4.72 -4.69 -21.64
N ASP A 65 -4.46 -5.55 -20.66
CA ASP A 65 -4.67 -6.98 -20.82
C ASP A 65 -6.15 -7.21 -21.17
N GLU A 66 -6.43 -8.21 -22.02
CA GLU A 66 -7.78 -8.59 -22.44
C GLU A 66 -8.70 -8.94 -21.24
N ILE A 67 -8.08 -9.29 -20.10
CA ILE A 67 -8.73 -9.54 -18.82
C ILE A 67 -8.43 -8.36 -17.87
N PRO A 68 -9.46 -7.72 -17.27
CA PRO A 68 -9.25 -6.66 -16.29
C PRO A 68 -8.30 -7.13 -15.18
N PRO A 69 -7.34 -6.29 -14.75
CA PRO A 69 -6.33 -6.70 -13.79
C PRO A 69 -6.98 -7.14 -12.48
N ILE A 70 -6.84 -8.43 -12.17
CA ILE A 70 -7.25 -9.01 -10.88
C ILE A 70 -6.53 -8.28 -9.73
N VAL A 71 -5.28 -7.86 -9.99
CA VAL A 71 -4.44 -7.12 -9.06
C VAL A 71 -4.66 -5.62 -9.23
N LYS A 72 -5.42 -5.02 -8.31
CA LYS A 72 -5.68 -3.57 -8.30
C LYS A 72 -4.58 -2.75 -7.61
N LYS A 73 -3.69 -3.40 -6.85
CA LYS A 73 -2.62 -2.78 -6.07
C LYS A 73 -1.40 -3.67 -6.05
N VAL A 74 -0.23 -3.08 -6.25
CA VAL A 74 1.06 -3.75 -6.15
C VAL A 74 1.85 -3.13 -5.01
N LEU A 75 2.31 -3.95 -4.07
CA LEU A 75 3.20 -3.56 -2.98
C LEU A 75 4.64 -3.89 -3.40
N PHE A 76 5.49 -2.88 -3.56
CA PHE A 76 6.88 -3.10 -3.94
C PHE A 76 7.76 -3.53 -2.77
N GLY A 77 7.40 -3.13 -1.55
CA GLY A 77 8.13 -3.49 -0.34
C GLY A 77 8.29 -2.35 0.65
N GLY A 78 8.93 -2.66 1.77
CA GLY A 78 9.30 -1.68 2.78
C GLY A 78 10.55 -0.89 2.35
N LEU A 79 10.57 0.41 2.60
CA LEU A 79 11.73 1.27 2.33
C LEU A 79 12.81 1.07 3.40
N TYR A 80 14.06 0.92 2.97
CA TYR A 80 15.21 1.09 3.85
C TYR A 80 15.37 2.58 4.26
N PRO A 81 16.09 2.88 5.36
CA PRO A 81 16.34 4.26 5.77
C PRO A 81 16.97 5.13 4.67
N SER A 82 17.83 4.57 3.83
CA SER A 82 18.42 5.27 2.68
C SER A 82 17.37 5.69 1.64
N ALA A 83 16.43 4.81 1.33
CA ALA A 83 15.31 5.11 0.43
C ALA A 83 14.37 6.17 1.01
N LEU A 84 14.17 6.16 2.33
CA LEU A 84 13.38 7.20 2.99
C LEU A 84 14.02 8.59 2.92
N ARG A 85 15.35 8.68 3.09
CA ARG A 85 16.08 9.96 2.94
C ARG A 85 15.98 10.48 1.50
N MET A 86 16.15 9.59 0.52
CA MET A 86 15.97 9.94 -0.90
C MET A 86 14.55 10.43 -1.18
N LEU A 87 13.55 9.71 -0.66
CA LEU A 87 12.15 10.06 -0.82
C LEU A 87 11.86 11.46 -0.27
N ASP A 88 12.30 11.79 0.94
CA ASP A 88 12.04 13.11 1.51
C ASP A 88 12.72 14.26 0.74
N ALA A 89 13.95 14.02 0.27
CA ALA A 89 14.73 15.01 -0.49
C ALA A 89 14.07 15.41 -1.82
N ARG A 90 13.33 14.50 -2.47
CA ARG A 90 12.65 14.75 -3.76
C ARG A 90 11.15 14.93 -3.64
N TYR A 91 10.52 14.17 -2.75
CA TYR A 91 9.09 13.96 -2.65
C TYR A 91 8.63 14.08 -1.20
N PRO A 92 8.66 15.30 -0.62
CA PRO A 92 8.47 15.51 0.81
C PRO A 92 7.13 14.96 1.30
N ILE A 93 7.14 14.35 2.49
CA ILE A 93 5.96 13.77 3.11
C ILE A 93 5.28 14.81 4.00
N ARG A 94 4.00 15.08 3.72
CA ARG A 94 3.16 16.02 4.47
C ARG A 94 2.00 15.31 5.17
N ILE A 95 1.96 15.41 6.50
CA ILE A 95 0.85 14.90 7.32
C ILE A 95 0.20 16.09 8.01
N LYS A 96 -1.10 16.32 7.75
CA LYS A 96 -1.85 17.47 8.28
C LYS A 96 -1.15 18.83 8.05
N GLY A 97 -0.54 19.01 6.88
CA GLY A 97 0.15 20.26 6.50
C GLY A 97 1.54 20.45 7.10
N LYS A 98 2.01 19.55 7.98
CA LYS A 98 3.39 19.57 8.49
C LYS A 98 4.26 18.64 7.64
N THR A 99 5.45 19.11 7.28
CA THR A 99 6.51 18.28 6.68
C THR A 99 7.22 17.53 7.78
N TYR A 100 7.55 16.26 7.54
CA TYR A 100 8.24 15.40 8.50
C TYR A 100 9.57 14.98 7.91
N ASP A 101 10.67 15.27 8.61
CA ASP A 101 12.00 14.84 8.21
C ASP A 101 12.16 13.30 8.37
N PRO A 102 13.14 12.68 7.68
CA PRO A 102 13.33 11.24 7.69
C PRO A 102 13.59 10.65 9.08
N ASP A 103 14.24 11.39 9.98
CA ASP A 103 14.57 10.90 11.32
C ASP A 103 13.32 10.92 12.21
N THR A 104 12.48 11.96 12.09
CA THR A 104 11.17 12.01 12.73
C THR A 104 10.25 10.90 12.20
N ILE A 105 10.28 10.62 10.90
CA ILE A 105 9.50 9.51 10.33
C ILE A 105 9.98 8.17 10.92
N GLN A 106 11.28 7.91 10.99
CA GLN A 106 11.82 6.67 11.55
C GLN A 106 11.51 6.49 13.05
N LYS A 107 11.44 7.61 13.79
CA LYS A 107 11.03 7.62 15.20
C LYS A 107 9.55 7.31 15.38
N GLN A 108 8.68 7.88 14.56
CA GLN A 108 7.22 7.77 14.73
C GLN A 108 6.60 6.55 14.04
N PHE A 109 7.25 6.06 12.98
CA PHE A 109 6.76 4.97 12.15
C PHE A 109 7.75 3.80 12.14
N SER A 110 7.24 2.57 12.24
CA SER A 110 8.06 1.35 12.22
C SER A 110 8.34 0.85 10.81
N LYS A 111 7.47 1.17 9.85
CA LYS A 111 7.58 0.74 8.45
C LYS A 111 7.05 1.83 7.52
N VAL A 112 7.70 1.95 6.37
CA VAL A 112 7.25 2.77 5.24
C VAL A 112 7.19 1.84 4.04
N ILE A 113 6.01 1.67 3.44
CA ILE A 113 5.80 0.73 2.33
C ILE A 113 5.43 1.51 1.08
N LEU A 114 6.13 1.25 -0.02
CA LEU A 114 5.80 1.79 -1.33
C LEU A 114 4.87 0.84 -2.08
N ALA A 115 3.83 1.39 -2.67
CA ALA A 115 2.84 0.68 -3.46
C ALA A 115 2.39 1.50 -4.66
N VAL A 116 1.67 0.87 -5.59
CA VAL A 116 1.04 1.53 -6.72
C VAL A 116 -0.37 0.98 -6.96
N ASN A 117 -1.30 1.85 -7.36
CA ASN A 117 -2.61 1.45 -7.87
C ASN A 117 -2.53 1.16 -9.37
N ILE A 118 -3.25 0.13 -9.81
CA ILE A 118 -3.43 -0.24 -11.21
C ILE A 118 -4.92 -0.02 -11.55
N PRO A 119 -5.27 0.50 -12.74
CA PRO A 119 -4.40 0.77 -13.90
C PRO A 119 -3.75 2.16 -13.92
N GLU A 120 -4.05 3.05 -12.97
CA GLU A 120 -3.62 4.46 -13.06
C GLU A 120 -2.14 4.69 -12.74
N TYR A 121 -1.40 3.62 -12.40
CA TYR A 121 -0.02 3.65 -11.93
C TYR A 121 0.24 4.74 -10.89
N ARG A 122 -0.75 4.97 -10.01
CA ARG A 122 -0.68 6.03 -9.01
C ARG A 122 0.05 5.51 -7.76
N PRO A 123 1.21 6.06 -7.40
CA PRO A 123 1.98 5.57 -6.27
C PRO A 123 1.30 5.95 -4.96
N ILE A 124 1.49 5.12 -3.94
CA ILE A 124 0.93 5.25 -2.60
C ILE A 124 2.03 4.88 -1.61
N ILE A 125 2.09 5.61 -0.49
CA ILE A 125 2.96 5.24 0.62
C ILE A 125 2.10 4.88 1.83
N TYR A 126 2.42 3.77 2.50
CA TYR A 126 1.81 3.39 3.76
C TYR A 126 2.82 3.56 4.90
N LEU A 127 2.45 4.33 5.92
CA LEU A 127 3.28 4.57 7.11
C LEU A 127 2.71 3.82 8.31
N ARG A 128 3.41 2.82 8.83
CA ARG A 128 3.01 2.05 10.01
C ARG A 128 3.34 2.82 11.28
N THR A 129 2.34 3.26 12.05
CA THR A 129 2.59 4.00 13.31
C THR A 129 3.18 3.08 14.40
N ARG A 130 4.16 3.54 15.19
CA ARG A 130 4.68 2.72 16.31
C ARG A 130 3.68 2.58 17.46
N ASN A 131 2.99 3.67 17.78
CA ASN A 131 2.18 3.78 19.01
C ASN A 131 0.76 3.23 18.87
N LYS A 132 0.30 2.97 17.64
CA LYS A 132 -1.05 2.47 17.35
C LYS A 132 -0.93 1.33 16.35
N LYS A 133 -1.92 0.45 16.25
CA LYS A 133 -1.98 -0.58 15.19
C LYS A 133 -2.71 -0.04 13.96
N GLU A 134 -2.10 0.92 13.27
CA GLU A 134 -2.67 1.52 12.05
C GLU A 134 -1.59 1.86 11.02
N TYR A 135 -2.02 1.99 9.77
CA TYR A 135 -1.23 2.57 8.68
C TYR A 135 -1.85 3.89 8.24
N LEU A 136 -1.02 4.89 8.00
CA LEU A 136 -1.42 6.11 7.32
C LEU A 136 -1.21 5.92 5.82
N LYS A 137 -2.25 6.12 5.02
CA LYS A 137 -2.18 6.10 3.56
C LYS A 137 -1.85 7.50 3.07
N MET A 138 -0.75 7.59 2.32
CA MET A 138 -0.25 8.80 1.70
C MET A 138 -0.43 8.69 0.18
N VAL A 139 -0.90 9.76 -0.44
CA VAL A 139 -1.12 9.84 -1.89
C VAL A 139 -0.38 11.04 -2.48
N PRO A 140 -0.06 11.04 -3.79
CA PRO A 140 0.60 12.15 -4.44
C PRO A 140 -0.20 13.44 -4.27
N ASN A 141 0.53 14.50 -3.98
CA ASN A 141 0.01 15.85 -3.86
C ASN A 141 0.28 16.64 -5.14
N ARG A 142 -0.66 17.51 -5.54
CA ARG A 142 -0.51 18.34 -6.75
C ARG A 142 0.69 19.29 -6.69
N ALA A 143 1.09 19.70 -5.48
CA ALA A 143 2.26 20.57 -5.25
C ALA A 143 3.56 19.78 -5.05
N GLY A 144 3.62 18.53 -5.53
CA GLY A 144 4.74 17.61 -5.33
C GLY A 144 4.70 16.87 -3.99
N GLY A 145 5.38 15.72 -3.96
CA GLY A 145 5.48 14.85 -2.78
C GLY A 145 4.19 14.12 -2.43
N PHE A 146 4.07 13.75 -1.15
CA PHE A 146 2.97 12.92 -0.65
C PHE A 146 2.17 13.63 0.45
N LYS A 147 0.84 13.50 0.42
CA LYS A 147 -0.06 13.98 1.46
C LYS A 147 -0.87 12.87 2.09
N PHE A 148 -1.22 13.04 3.35
CA PHE A 148 -2.13 12.14 4.05
C PHE A 148 -3.53 12.13 3.40
N GLU A 149 -4.09 10.94 3.21
CA GLU A 149 -5.45 10.74 2.70
C GLU A 149 -6.35 10.05 3.72
N SER A 150 -5.94 8.89 4.24
CA SER A 150 -6.79 8.05 5.09
C SER A 150 -5.99 7.14 6.02
N ARG A 151 -6.66 6.52 6.99
CA ARG A 151 -6.08 5.51 7.88
C ARG A 151 -6.54 4.11 7.47
N ARG A 152 -5.68 3.11 7.69
CA ARG A 152 -6.00 1.69 7.56
C ARG A 152 -5.78 1.00 8.90
N THR A 153 -6.74 0.20 9.30
CA THR A 153 -6.84 -0.37 10.65
C THR A 153 -7.14 -1.87 10.58
N PRO A 154 -6.94 -2.63 11.67
CA PRO A 154 -6.95 -4.10 11.64
C PRO A 154 -8.29 -4.73 11.25
N HIS A 155 -9.41 -4.00 11.36
CA HIS A 155 -10.71 -4.46 10.85
C HIS A 155 -10.72 -4.65 9.33
N MET A 156 -9.70 -4.15 8.61
CA MET A 156 -9.45 -4.40 7.18
C MET A 156 -8.51 -5.61 7.00
N ALA A 157 -8.85 -6.75 7.61
CA ALA A 157 -7.92 -7.82 7.99
C ALA A 157 -6.97 -8.29 6.88
N GLY A 158 -7.46 -8.66 5.70
CA GLY A 158 -6.61 -9.23 4.64
C GLY A 158 -5.50 -8.28 4.17
N PHE A 159 -5.87 -7.07 3.76
CA PHE A 159 -4.90 -6.08 3.29
C PHE A 159 -4.00 -5.57 4.42
N PHE A 160 -4.55 -5.40 5.63
CA PHE A 160 -3.77 -4.99 6.80
C PHE A 160 -2.72 -6.04 7.16
N LEU A 161 -3.08 -7.32 7.20
CA LEU A 161 -2.15 -8.42 7.45
C LEU A 161 -1.08 -8.52 6.37
N TRP A 162 -1.43 -8.23 5.12
CA TRP A 162 -0.45 -8.19 4.04
C TRP A 162 0.57 -7.05 4.22
N LEU A 163 0.14 -5.84 4.60
CA LEU A 163 1.08 -4.78 4.95
C LEU A 163 2.00 -5.16 6.13
N GLU A 164 1.47 -5.90 7.11
CA GLU A 164 2.27 -6.39 8.24
C GLU A 164 3.33 -7.42 7.84
N SER A 165 3.07 -8.26 6.83
CA SER A 165 4.04 -9.25 6.37
C SER A 165 5.17 -8.67 5.52
N VAL A 166 5.00 -7.45 4.99
CA VAL A 166 6.03 -6.77 4.20
C VAL A 166 7.23 -6.42 5.07
N GLN A 167 8.41 -6.85 4.61
CA GLN A 167 9.70 -6.49 5.18
C GLN A 167 10.36 -5.35 4.38
N PRO A 168 11.31 -4.61 4.98
CA PRO A 168 12.17 -3.70 4.25
C PRO A 168 12.97 -4.43 3.16
N SER A 169 12.81 -4.00 1.92
CA SER A 169 13.44 -4.61 0.74
C SER A 169 13.83 -3.59 -0.34
N LEU A 170 13.38 -2.34 -0.23
CA LEU A 170 13.59 -1.31 -1.25
C LEU A 170 14.70 -0.34 -0.88
N GLY A 171 15.76 -0.35 -1.69
CA GLY A 171 16.88 0.60 -1.63
C GLY A 171 16.56 1.93 -2.32
N ALA A 172 17.43 2.92 -2.13
CA ALA A 172 17.21 4.29 -2.61
C ALA A 172 17.13 4.40 -4.14
N GLU A 173 17.99 3.67 -4.86
CA GLU A 173 18.05 3.72 -6.32
C GLU A 173 16.77 3.18 -6.97
N LEU A 174 16.36 1.96 -6.64
CA LEU A 174 15.12 1.38 -7.17
C LEU A 174 13.89 2.20 -6.77
N THR A 175 13.86 2.72 -5.53
CA THR A 175 12.77 3.60 -5.09
C THR A 175 12.69 4.86 -5.95
N ARG A 176 13.83 5.46 -6.29
CA ARG A 176 13.90 6.63 -7.18
C ARG A 176 13.38 6.27 -8.57
N GLU A 177 13.89 5.21 -9.18
CA GLU A 177 13.48 4.80 -10.52
C GLU A 177 11.99 4.51 -10.62
N LEU A 178 11.43 3.82 -9.62
CA LEU A 178 9.99 3.56 -9.54
C LEU A 178 9.19 4.88 -9.50
N LEU A 179 9.57 5.81 -8.63
CA LEU A 179 8.85 7.07 -8.46
C LEU A 179 9.00 7.99 -9.68
N ASP A 180 10.18 8.05 -10.28
CA ASP A 180 10.47 8.84 -11.49
C ASP A 180 9.71 8.29 -12.71
N ALA A 181 9.42 6.99 -12.74
CA ALA A 181 8.61 6.38 -13.79
C ALA A 181 7.12 6.71 -13.67
N PHE A 182 6.59 6.99 -12.46
CA PHE A 182 5.17 7.22 -12.24
C PHE A 182 4.75 8.68 -12.53
N PRO A 183 3.78 8.91 -13.44
CA PRO A 183 3.43 10.27 -13.88
C PRO A 183 2.80 11.12 -12.78
N ALA A 184 2.09 10.51 -11.82
CA ALA A 184 1.30 11.23 -10.83
C ALA A 184 2.09 11.96 -9.73
N ILE A 185 3.41 11.79 -9.67
CA ILE A 185 4.28 12.45 -8.67
C ILE A 185 4.90 13.74 -9.20
N HIS A 186 5.05 13.84 -10.52
CA HIS A 186 5.65 15.00 -11.16
C HIS A 186 4.65 16.16 -11.20
N VAL A 187 5.09 17.34 -10.73
CA VAL A 187 4.35 18.58 -10.96
C VAL A 187 4.45 18.89 -12.46
N PRO A 188 3.35 19.23 -13.16
CA PRO A 188 3.45 19.67 -14.55
C PRO A 188 4.41 20.86 -14.62
N GLU A 189 5.46 20.73 -15.43
CA GLU A 189 6.49 21.75 -15.67
C GLU A 189 5.90 23.08 -16.19
N ALA A 190 4.63 23.08 -16.60
CA ALA A 190 3.87 24.26 -17.04
C ALA A 190 3.60 25.32 -15.95
N ALA A 191 3.92 25.09 -14.67
CA ALA A 191 3.79 26.11 -13.62
C ALA A 191 5.06 26.92 -13.34
N ALA A 192 6.18 26.61 -14.01
CA ALA A 192 7.46 27.31 -13.82
C ALA A 192 7.73 28.43 -14.85
N VAL A 193 6.90 28.55 -15.90
CA VAL A 193 7.00 29.63 -16.90
C VAL A 193 5.75 30.48 -16.82
N GLY A 194 5.78 31.50 -15.96
CA GLY A 194 4.62 32.37 -15.73
C GLY A 194 4.84 33.51 -14.75
N LYS A 195 5.94 34.25 -14.88
CA LYS A 195 6.03 35.68 -14.54
C LYS A 195 6.90 36.35 -15.60
N PRO A 196 6.43 37.47 -16.16
CA PRO A 196 6.81 38.77 -15.60
C PRO A 196 5.75 39.32 -14.62
#